data_AF-A0A5J4RHJ0-F1
#
_entry.id   AF-A0A5J4RHJ0-F1
#
_cell.length_a   1.000
_cell.length_b   1.000
_cell.length_c   1.000
_cell.angle_alpha   90.00
_cell.angle_beta   90.00
_cell.angle_gamma   90.00
#
_symmetry.space_group_name_H-M   'P 1'
#
loop_
_entity.id
_entity.type
_entity.pdbx_description
1 polymer ?
#
loop_
_entity_poly.entity_id
_entity_poly.type
_entity_poly.pdbx_seq_one_letter_code
_entity_poly.pdbx_strand_id
1 'polypeptide(L)'
;MNSEVEKKVDELIKWDVSGNPEWVKRINMDEYEKLSGIGYTPQQIAMYYNIPVAEFEFYFHLVDSPLEYHYRRGQLLQQAKEGLNMSVSAATGENVTQAQRFDKLRREMGYQNSVNQIFFDS
;
A
#
# COMPACT_ATOMS: atom_id res chain seq x y z
N MET A 1 -26.25 14.03 -21.17
CA MET A 1 -25.35 14.97 -20.48
C MET A 1 -24.37 14.30 -19.51
N ASN A 2 -24.59 13.06 -19.04
CA ASN A 2 -23.64 12.35 -18.16
C ASN A 2 -22.47 11.64 -18.89
N SER A 3 -22.68 11.17 -20.13
CA SER A 3 -21.70 10.32 -20.83
C SER A 3 -20.43 11.05 -21.31
N GLU A 4 -20.46 12.38 -21.38
CA GLU A 4 -19.34 13.21 -21.85
C GLU A 4 -18.47 13.71 -20.69
N VAL A 5 -19.08 13.85 -19.51
CA VAL A 5 -18.37 14.17 -18.25
C VAL A 5 -17.65 12.93 -17.73
N GLU A 6 -18.29 11.76 -17.73
CA GLU A 6 -17.67 10.48 -17.36
C GLU A 6 -16.45 10.17 -18.23
N LYS A 7 -16.56 10.31 -19.56
CA LYS A 7 -15.43 10.12 -20.47
C LYS A 7 -14.28 11.11 -20.25
N LYS A 8 -14.57 12.37 -19.92
CA LYS A 8 -13.54 13.37 -19.62
C LYS A 8 -12.84 13.10 -18.28
N VAL A 9 -13.57 12.61 -17.28
CA VAL A 9 -12.99 12.22 -15.98
C VAL A 9 -12.10 10.98 -16.14
N ASP A 10 -12.52 10.00 -16.96
CA ASP A 10 -11.74 8.81 -17.30
C ASP A 10 -10.44 9.12 -18.07
N GLU A 11 -10.41 10.20 -18.85
CA GLU A 11 -9.20 10.71 -19.53
C GLU A 11 -8.29 11.54 -18.61
N LEU A 12 -8.79 12.06 -17.49
CA LEU A 12 -8.09 13.05 -16.67
C LEU A 12 -7.31 12.49 -15.47
N ILE A 13 -7.48 11.23 -15.07
CA ILE A 13 -6.94 10.74 -13.78
C ILE A 13 -6.33 9.33 -13.89
N LYS A 14 -5.82 8.91 -15.05
CA LYS A 14 -4.95 7.73 -15.11
C LYS A 14 -3.50 8.16 -15.11
N TRP A 15 -2.65 7.38 -14.45
CA TRP A 15 -1.22 7.58 -14.56
C TRP A 15 -0.78 7.35 -16.02
N ASP A 16 -0.44 8.43 -16.74
CA ASP A 16 0.15 8.35 -18.07
C ASP A 16 1.67 8.33 -17.99
N VAL A 17 2.26 7.22 -18.40
CA VAL A 17 3.71 7.01 -18.43
C VAL A 17 4.44 7.91 -19.44
N SER A 18 3.74 8.46 -20.43
CA SER A 18 4.33 9.30 -21.48
C SER A 18 4.76 10.69 -20.98
N GLY A 19 4.15 11.17 -19.90
CA GLY A 19 4.41 12.46 -19.26
C GLY A 19 5.10 12.37 -17.89
N ASN A 20 5.73 11.24 -17.56
CA ASN A 20 6.30 11.02 -16.22
C ASN A 20 7.31 12.11 -15.83
N PRO A 21 7.19 12.68 -14.62
CA PRO A 21 8.21 13.57 -14.09
C PRO A 21 9.56 12.87 -14.00
N GLU A 22 10.65 13.62 -14.23
CA GLU A 22 12.01 13.08 -14.17
C GLU A 22 12.37 12.48 -12.80
N TRP A 23 11.74 12.97 -11.72
CA TRP A 23 11.99 12.44 -10.38
C TRP A 23 11.53 11.00 -10.19
N VAL A 24 10.60 10.49 -11.01
CA VAL A 24 10.12 9.10 -10.94
C VAL A 24 11.28 8.13 -11.14
N LYS A 25 12.21 8.46 -12.05
CA LYS A 25 13.40 7.63 -12.34
C LYS A 25 14.39 7.59 -11.16
N ARG A 26 14.30 8.53 -10.22
CA ARG A 26 15.17 8.59 -9.03
C ARG A 26 14.66 7.74 -7.87
N ILE A 27 13.41 7.31 -7.93
CA ILE A 27 12.82 6.47 -6.87
C ILE A 27 13.33 5.04 -7.04
N ASN A 28 14.03 4.54 -6.02
CA ASN A 28 14.32 3.12 -5.91
C ASN A 28 13.08 2.44 -5.32
N MET A 29 12.35 1.68 -6.14
CA MET A 29 11.09 1.06 -5.70
C MET A 29 11.27 0.05 -4.56
N ASP A 30 12.41 -0.65 -4.50
CA ASP A 30 12.69 -1.59 -3.40
C ASP A 30 12.90 -0.85 -2.07
N GLU A 31 13.52 0.33 -2.10
CA GLU A 31 13.70 1.18 -0.92
C GLU A 31 12.39 1.87 -0.54
N TYR A 32 11.65 2.35 -1.54
CA TYR A 32 10.32 2.92 -1.38
C TYR A 32 9.36 1.97 -0.64
N GLU A 33 9.31 0.70 -1.05
CA GLU A 33 8.50 -0.32 -0.38
C GLU A 33 8.96 -0.63 1.05
N LYS A 34 10.27 -0.57 1.32
CA LYS A 34 10.79 -0.72 2.70
C LYS A 34 10.35 0.44 3.57
N LEU A 35 10.42 1.67 3.06
CA LEU A 35 9.97 2.87 3.77
C LEU A 35 8.47 2.80 4.08
N SER A 36 7.63 2.43 3.10
CA SER A 36 6.19 2.26 3.36
C SER A 36 5.92 1.12 4.34
N GLY A 37 6.66 0.02 4.23
CA GLY A 37 6.58 -1.13 5.12
C GLY A 37 6.81 -0.77 6.58
N ILE A 38 7.77 0.10 6.88
CA ILE A 38 8.08 0.54 8.25
C ILE A 38 7.26 1.76 8.70
N GLY A 39 6.26 2.18 7.91
CA GLY A 39 5.25 3.16 8.32
C GLY A 39 5.52 4.61 7.93
N TYR A 40 6.48 4.88 7.04
CA TYR A 40 6.62 6.23 6.48
C TYR A 40 5.42 6.57 5.60
N THR A 41 4.85 7.76 5.79
CA THR A 41 3.70 8.23 4.99
C THR A 41 4.12 8.64 3.58
N PRO A 42 3.20 8.72 2.60
CA PRO A 42 3.51 9.21 1.25
C PRO A 42 4.22 10.57 1.25
N GLN A 43 3.82 11.49 2.12
CA GLN A 43 4.44 12.82 2.25
C GLN A 43 5.87 12.73 2.79
N GLN A 44 6.12 11.87 3.77
CA GLN A 44 7.47 11.66 4.30
C GLN A 44 8.38 10.99 3.26
N ILE A 45 7.85 10.07 2.46
CA ILE A 45 8.61 9.45 1.37
C ILE A 45 8.90 10.49 0.27
N ALA A 46 7.95 11.37 -0.06
CA ALA A 46 8.19 12.49 -0.97
C ALA A 46 9.35 13.38 -0.47
N MET A 47 9.34 13.73 0.82
CA MET A 47 10.42 14.48 1.45
C MET A 47 11.76 13.72 1.40
N TYR A 48 11.76 12.42 1.65
CA TYR A 48 12.96 11.57 1.61
C TYR A 48 13.64 11.60 0.25
N TYR A 49 12.87 11.51 -0.84
CA TYR A 49 13.38 11.61 -2.21
C TYR A 49 13.57 13.05 -2.72
N ASN A 50 13.36 14.05 -1.85
CA ASN A 50 13.41 15.47 -2.19
C ASN A 50 12.49 15.83 -3.38
N ILE A 51 11.23 15.37 -3.31
CA ILE A 51 10.15 15.64 -4.27
C ILE A 51 9.16 16.60 -3.61
N PRO A 52 8.65 17.63 -4.32
CA PRO A 52 7.59 18.48 -3.79
C PRO A 52 6.38 17.65 -3.37
N VAL A 53 5.94 17.78 -2.11
CA VAL A 53 4.89 16.93 -1.52
C VAL A 53 3.59 17.00 -2.34
N ALA A 54 3.15 18.19 -2.73
CA ALA A 54 1.92 18.37 -3.51
C ALA A 54 1.98 17.68 -4.88
N GLU A 55 3.15 17.70 -5.54
CA GLU A 55 3.36 17.01 -6.80
C GLU A 55 3.34 15.50 -6.60
N PHE A 56 4.07 14.99 -5.60
CA PHE A 56 4.08 13.58 -5.27
C PHE A 56 2.67 13.06 -4.95
N GLU A 57 1.90 13.79 -4.14
CA GLU A 57 0.53 13.43 -3.77
C GLU A 57 -0.41 13.42 -4.98
N PHE A 58 -0.28 14.38 -5.91
CA PHE A 58 -1.06 14.36 -7.15
C PHE A 58 -0.87 13.05 -7.90
N TYR A 59 0.40 12.69 -8.13
CA TYR A 59 0.81 11.47 -8.83
C TYR A 59 0.47 10.19 -8.04
N PHE A 60 0.54 10.23 -6.71
CA PHE A 60 0.16 9.13 -5.83
C PHE A 60 -1.33 8.78 -5.95
N HIS A 61 -2.22 9.77 -6.09
CA HIS A 61 -3.67 9.53 -6.15
C HIS A 61 -4.22 9.30 -7.56
N LEU A 62 -3.36 9.25 -8.59
CA LEU A 62 -3.80 8.88 -9.93
C LEU A 62 -4.26 7.42 -9.95
N VAL A 63 -5.27 7.12 -10.78
CA VAL A 63 -5.71 5.75 -11.04
C VAL A 63 -4.53 4.98 -11.65
N ASP A 64 -4.35 3.75 -11.17
CA ASP A 64 -3.23 2.86 -11.51
C ASP A 64 -1.85 3.46 -11.16
N SER A 65 -1.78 4.35 -10.16
CA SER A 65 -0.51 4.92 -9.72
C SER A 65 0.47 3.83 -9.28
N PRO A 66 1.65 3.72 -9.92
CA PRO A 66 2.69 2.79 -9.46
C PRO A 66 3.17 3.16 -8.05
N LEU A 67 3.11 4.44 -7.66
CA LEU A 67 3.49 4.89 -6.33
C LEU A 67 2.53 4.32 -5.27
N GLU A 68 1.22 4.43 -5.51
CA GLU A 68 0.23 3.86 -4.61
C GLU A 68 0.34 2.34 -4.53
N TYR A 69 0.48 1.67 -5.68
CA TYR A 69 0.64 0.22 -5.73
C TYR A 69 1.84 -0.25 -4.89
N HIS A 70 3.03 0.31 -5.14
CA HIS A 70 4.23 -0.06 -4.41
C HIS A 70 4.13 0.32 -2.92
N TYR A 71 3.46 1.42 -2.59
CA TYR A 71 3.27 1.84 -1.20
C TYR A 71 2.49 0.79 -0.42
N ARG A 72 1.32 0.41 -0.95
CA ARG A 72 0.45 -0.63 -0.38
C ARG A 72 1.16 -1.99 -0.36
N ARG A 73 1.92 -2.31 -1.41
CA ARG A 73 2.71 -3.55 -1.49
C ARG A 73 3.77 -3.62 -0.40
N GLY A 74 4.51 -2.54 -0.14
CA GLY A 74 5.50 -2.51 0.94
C GLY A 74 4.90 -2.70 2.33
N GLN A 75 3.75 -2.07 2.60
CA GLN A 75 2.98 -2.31 3.83
C GLN A 75 2.57 -3.79 3.96
N LEU A 76 2.03 -4.37 2.88
CA LEU A 76 1.62 -5.77 2.85
C LEU A 76 2.81 -6.72 3.07
N LEU A 77 3.96 -6.47 2.43
CA LEU A 77 5.16 -7.29 2.58
C LEU A 77 5.66 -7.29 4.03
N GLN A 78 5.66 -6.13 4.69
CA GLN A 78 6.06 -6.04 6.09
C GLN A 78 5.07 -6.76 7.01
N GLN A 79 3.76 -6.57 6.80
CA GLN A 79 2.72 -7.29 7.54
C GLN A 79 2.84 -8.82 7.36
N ALA A 80 3.07 -9.29 6.14
CA ALA A 80 3.26 -10.70 5.84
C ALA A 80 4.51 -11.26 6.54
N LYS A 81 5.63 -10.53 6.50
CA LYS A 81 6.87 -10.90 7.20
C LYS A 81 6.64 -11.05 8.71
N GLU A 82 5.96 -10.09 9.33
CA GLU A 82 5.62 -10.15 10.76
C GLU A 82 4.68 -11.31 11.08
N GLY A 83 3.64 -11.52 10.26
CA GLY A 83 2.71 -12.64 10.40
C GLY A 83 3.38 -14.01 10.31
N LEU A 84 4.29 -14.20 9.35
CA LEU A 84 5.06 -15.44 9.20
C LEU A 84 5.98 -15.67 10.40
N ASN A 85 6.69 -14.64 10.87
CA ASN A 85 7.55 -14.75 12.05
C ASN A 85 6.75 -15.07 13.33
N MET A 86 5.58 -14.45 13.50
CA MET A 86 4.67 -14.76 14.59
C MET A 86 4.15 -16.21 14.51
N SER A 87 3.81 -16.69 13.31
CA SER A 87 3.38 -18.08 13.10
C SER A 87 4.45 -19.09 13.50
N VAL A 88 5.71 -18.85 13.09
CA VAL A 88 6.84 -19.73 13.46
C VAL A 88 7.07 -19.70 14.97
N SER A 89 7.06 -18.51 15.58
CA SER A 89 7.25 -18.35 17.03
C SER A 89 6.12 -18.96 17.87
N ALA A 90 4.89 -18.97 17.35
CA ALA A 90 3.76 -19.62 18.00
C ALA A 90 3.84 -21.15 17.89
N ALA A 91 4.34 -21.68 16.76
CA ALA A 91 4.44 -23.11 16.51
C ALA A 91 5.45 -23.84 17.43
N THR A 92 6.46 -23.14 17.95
CA THR A 92 7.40 -23.72 18.92
C THR A 92 6.77 -23.93 20.31
N GLY A 93 5.63 -23.32 20.60
CA GLY A 93 4.91 -23.46 21.88
C GLY A 93 5.60 -22.81 23.09
N GLU A 94 6.83 -22.34 22.95
CA GLU A 94 7.64 -21.76 24.02
C GLU A 94 7.27 -20.31 24.35
N ASN A 95 6.53 -19.64 23.46
CA ASN A 95 6.20 -18.22 23.61
C ASN A 95 4.69 -17.96 23.54
N VAL A 96 4.02 -18.15 24.68
CA VAL A 96 2.58 -17.93 24.87
C VAL A 96 2.15 -16.53 24.42
N THR A 97 2.98 -15.50 24.66
CA THR A 97 2.70 -14.13 24.23
C THR A 97 2.67 -14.00 22.71
N GLN A 98 3.56 -14.66 21.98
CA GLN A 98 3.55 -14.64 20.51
C GLN A 98 2.37 -15.42 19.94
N ALA A 99 1.97 -16.54 20.56
CA ALA A 99 0.75 -17.26 20.19
C ALA A 99 -0.50 -16.37 20.31
N GLN A 100 -0.63 -15.63 21.43
CA GLN A 100 -1.74 -14.69 21.62
C GLN A 100 -1.76 -13.55 20.60
N ARG A 101 -0.58 -12.99 20.25
CA ARG A 101 -0.46 -11.96 19.21
C ARG A 101 -0.89 -12.49 17.85
N PHE A 102 -0.49 -13.72 17.53
CA PHE A 102 -0.84 -14.37 16.28
C PHE A 102 -2.35 -14.67 16.19
N ASP A 103 -2.98 -15.16 17.25
CA ASP A 103 -4.44 -15.37 17.30
C ASP A 103 -5.23 -14.07 17.16
N LYS A 104 -4.71 -12.96 17.71
CA LYS A 104 -5.29 -11.63 17.48
C LYS A 104 -5.19 -11.23 16.00
N LEU A 105 -4.01 -11.37 15.40
CA LEU A 105 -3.79 -11.06 13.98
C LEU A 105 -4.73 -11.86 13.07
N ARG A 106 -4.88 -13.17 13.31
CA ARG A 106 -5.80 -14.03 12.55
C ARG A 106 -7.25 -13.59 12.64
N ARG A 107 -7.72 -13.20 13.82
CA ARG A 107 -9.08 -12.69 14.02
C ARG A 107 -9.32 -11.39 13.26
N GLU A 108 -8.35 -10.48 13.27
CA GLU A 108 -8.43 -9.20 12.58
C GLU A 108 -8.49 -9.39 11.05
N MET A 109 -7.61 -10.22 10.49
CA MET A 109 -7.66 -10.56 9.06
C MET A 109 -8.97 -11.27 8.68
N GLY A 110 -9.45 -12.21 9.50
CA GLY A 110 -10.71 -12.92 9.26
C GLY A 110 -11.93 -12.00 9.27
N TYR A 111 -11.93 -10.98 10.14
CA TYR A 111 -12.96 -9.95 10.16
C TYR A 111 -12.95 -9.11 8.89
N GLN A 112 -11.78 -8.58 8.48
CA GLN A 112 -11.66 -7.77 7.27
C GLN A 112 -12.06 -8.55 6.01
N ASN A 113 -11.64 -9.81 5.89
CA ASN A 113 -12.03 -10.66 4.76
C ASN A 113 -13.55 -10.90 4.73
N SER A 114 -14.17 -11.14 5.89
CA SER A 114 -15.64 -11.30 6.00
C SER A 114 -16.38 -10.03 5.57
N VAL A 115 -15.89 -8.85 6.00
CA VAL A 115 -16.44 -7.56 5.57
C VAL A 115 -16.33 -7.42 4.05
N ASN A 116 -15.16 -7.65 3.48
CA ASN A 116 -14.96 -7.50 2.04
C ASN A 116 -15.86 -8.44 1.21
N GLN A 117 -16.02 -9.69 1.65
CA GLN A 117 -16.90 -10.65 0.99
C GLN A 117 -18.38 -10.20 0.99
N ILE A 118 -18.84 -9.55 2.06
CA ILE A 118 -20.23 -9.06 2.14
C ILE A 118 -20.44 -7.84 1.23
N PHE A 119 -19.46 -6.93 1.17
CA PHE A 119 -19.63 -5.64 0.50
C PHE A 119 -19.22 -5.62 -0.97
N PHE A 120 -18.33 -6.53 -1.42
CA PHE A 120 -17.72 -6.45 -2.75
C PHE A 120 -17.85 -7.70 -3.62
N ASP A 121 -18.22 -8.87 -3.05
CA ASP A 121 -18.44 -10.11 -3.81
C ASP A 121 -19.95 -10.40 -4.07
N SER A 122 -20.79 -9.35 -4.19
CA SER A 122 -22.21 -9.44 -4.56
C SER A 122 -22.47 -9.32 -6.05
#